data_AF-E1L571-F1
#
_entry.id   AF-E1L571-F1
#
_cell.length_a   1.000
_cell.length_b   1.000
_cell.length_c   1.000
_cell.angle_alpha   90.00
_cell.angle_beta   90.00
_cell.angle_gamma   90.00
#
_symmetry.space_group_name_H-M   'P 1'
#
loop_
_entity.id
_entity.type
_entity.pdbx_description
1 polymer ?
#
loop_
_entity_poly.entity_id
_entity_poly.type
_entity_poly.pdbx_seq_one_letter_code
_entity_poly.pdbx_strand_id
1 'polypeptide(L)'
;MINKTIDSDDSIDPCKESCWIIYDASNIDSSTGKDRYIQVQGQIPFELIQKLRARNAEFKDIFIITPFTSVAHGFKTYMQSISDDIVNWTDKDNKSGWLKDNIGTVHTFQGKEAKVVIYMLGCQSDGTANGAIKWVNANNVNVAFTRAKEYIYVIGDAIKWAELNKNLAFTQRYLPIYTLEDI
;
A
#
# COMPACT_ATOMS: atom_id res chain seq x y z
N MET A 1 7.23 -12.70 38.26
CA MET A 1 7.13 -11.30 37.83
C MET A 1 6.64 -11.31 36.40
N ILE A 2 5.42 -10.84 36.17
CA ILE A 2 4.85 -10.73 34.83
C ILE A 2 5.57 -9.53 34.21
N ASN A 3 6.40 -9.75 33.20
CA ASN A 3 6.93 -8.64 32.41
C ASN A 3 5.73 -7.97 31.77
N LYS A 4 5.31 -6.83 32.32
CA LYS A 4 4.49 -5.87 31.58
C LYS A 4 5.29 -5.53 30.33
N THR A 5 4.82 -6.01 29.20
CA THR A 5 5.24 -5.51 27.89
C THR A 5 5.16 -4.00 27.97
N ILE A 6 6.27 -3.35 27.66
CA ILE A 6 6.29 -1.90 27.43
C ILE A 6 5.35 -1.71 26.23
N ASP A 7 4.10 -1.33 26.48
CA ASP A 7 3.32 -0.61 25.48
C ASP A 7 4.17 0.62 25.16
N SER A 8 4.78 0.61 23.98
CA SER A 8 5.47 1.80 23.48
C SER A 8 4.46 2.91 23.38
N ASP A 9 4.75 4.03 24.03
CA ASP A 9 3.93 5.26 24.15
C ASP A 9 3.61 5.96 22.79
N ASP A 10 3.82 5.28 21.65
CA ASP A 10 3.80 5.84 20.29
C ASP A 10 3.18 4.87 19.23
N SER A 11 2.33 3.91 19.61
CA SER A 11 1.63 3.06 18.62
C SER A 11 0.69 3.90 17.73
N ILE A 12 0.61 3.60 16.43
CA ILE A 12 -0.38 4.24 15.56
C ILE A 12 -1.77 3.73 15.92
N ASP A 13 -2.73 4.64 16.10
CA ASP A 13 -4.14 4.27 16.16
C ASP A 13 -4.64 3.94 14.76
N PRO A 14 -4.88 2.65 14.44
CA PRO A 14 -5.21 2.25 13.09
C PRO A 14 -6.65 2.63 12.75
N CYS A 15 -6.91 2.90 11.47
CA CYS A 15 -8.29 3.02 10.99
C CYS A 15 -9.04 1.69 11.12
N LYS A 16 -8.35 0.61 10.76
CA LYS A 16 -8.68 -0.79 11.00
C LYS A 16 -7.40 -1.58 11.17
N GLU A 17 -7.49 -2.74 11.81
CA GLU A 17 -6.39 -3.71 11.77
C GLU A 17 -5.98 -4.04 10.33
N SER A 18 -4.81 -4.70 10.18
CA SER A 18 -4.27 -5.11 8.89
C SER A 18 -5.33 -5.80 8.03
N CYS A 19 -5.55 -5.29 6.82
CA CYS A 19 -6.65 -5.73 5.96
C CYS A 19 -6.33 -5.60 4.47
N TRP A 20 -7.21 -6.18 3.65
CA TRP A 20 -7.20 -6.02 2.21
C TRP A 20 -8.30 -5.04 1.80
N ILE A 21 -7.92 -3.97 1.12
CA ILE A 21 -8.81 -2.93 0.61
C ILE A 21 -9.11 -3.19 -0.87
N ILE A 22 -10.39 -3.41 -1.18
CA ILE A 22 -10.90 -3.54 -2.54
C ILE A 22 -11.57 -2.24 -3.00
N TYR A 23 -11.83 -2.16 -4.31
CA TYR A 23 -12.47 -1.04 -4.97
C TYR A 23 -13.30 -1.54 -6.15
N ASP A 24 -14.22 -0.71 -6.63
CA ASP A 24 -14.97 -0.99 -7.84
C ASP A 24 -14.07 -0.84 -9.08
N ALA A 25 -13.87 -1.94 -9.79
CA ALA A 25 -13.04 -2.00 -10.99
C ALA A 25 -13.84 -1.82 -12.29
N SER A 26 -15.16 -1.60 -12.23
CA SER A 26 -16.03 -1.61 -13.42
C SER A 26 -15.72 -0.52 -14.44
N ASN A 27 -15.13 0.61 -14.01
CA ASN A 27 -14.90 1.79 -14.84
C ASN A 27 -13.41 2.13 -14.98
N ILE A 28 -12.53 1.13 -14.94
CA ILE A 28 -11.09 1.35 -15.14
C ILE A 28 -10.79 1.23 -16.63
N ASP A 29 -10.40 2.35 -17.24
CA ASP A 29 -9.95 2.38 -18.62
C ASP A 29 -8.83 1.38 -18.84
N SER A 30 -8.99 0.49 -19.82
CA SER A 30 -7.97 -0.52 -20.14
C SER A 30 -6.66 0.16 -20.51
N SER A 31 -5.60 -0.05 -19.71
CA SER A 31 -4.27 0.47 -20.03
C SER A 31 -3.59 -0.50 -20.98
N THR A 32 -3.30 -0.07 -22.21
CA THR A 32 -2.54 -0.90 -23.15
C THR A 32 -1.05 -0.89 -22.78
N GLY A 33 -0.43 -2.06 -22.64
CA GLY A 33 1.03 -2.20 -22.56
C GLY A 33 1.56 -2.74 -21.23
N LYS A 34 2.72 -2.23 -20.80
CA LYS A 34 3.42 -2.71 -19.58
C LYS A 34 3.07 -1.90 -18.32
N ASP A 35 2.27 -0.84 -18.45
CA ASP A 35 1.81 -0.06 -17.30
C ASP A 35 0.92 -0.93 -16.41
N ARG A 36 1.10 -0.78 -15.09
CA ARG A 36 0.41 -1.54 -14.06
C ARG A 36 -0.28 -0.62 -13.07
N TYR A 37 -0.10 0.70 -13.21
CA TYR A 37 -0.73 1.68 -12.35
C TYR A 37 -2.22 1.79 -12.68
N ILE A 38 -3.03 1.86 -11.63
CA ILE A 38 -4.48 2.05 -11.72
C ILE A 38 -4.79 3.30 -10.91
N GLN A 39 -5.42 4.29 -11.54
CA GLN A 39 -5.68 5.58 -10.90
C GLN A 39 -6.49 5.46 -9.61
N VAL A 40 -7.57 4.67 -9.61
CA VAL A 40 -8.37 4.45 -8.39
C VAL A 40 -7.56 3.78 -7.28
N GLN A 41 -6.64 2.86 -7.61
CA GLN A 41 -5.70 2.32 -6.62
C GLN A 41 -4.73 3.36 -6.08
N GLY A 42 -4.46 4.47 -6.79
CA GLY A 42 -3.66 5.58 -6.27
C GLY A 42 -4.44 6.51 -5.35
N GLN A 43 -5.75 6.63 -5.53
CA GLN A 43 -6.61 7.46 -4.68
C GLN A 43 -6.80 6.84 -3.29
N ILE A 44 -7.00 5.53 -3.22
CA ILE A 44 -7.17 4.79 -1.95
C ILE A 44 -6.03 4.99 -0.94
N PRO A 45 -4.74 4.79 -1.27
CA PRO A 45 -3.64 4.99 -0.34
C PRO A 45 -3.51 6.45 0.07
N PHE A 46 -3.82 7.42 -0.80
CA PHE A 46 -3.84 8.83 -0.42
C PHE A 46 -4.88 9.09 0.67
N GLU A 47 -6.13 8.67 0.46
CA GLU A 47 -7.18 8.83 1.46
C GLU A 47 -6.87 8.08 2.76
N LEU A 48 -6.34 6.85 2.66
CA LEU A 48 -5.91 6.08 3.83
C LEU A 48 -4.79 6.80 4.60
N ILE A 49 -3.81 7.38 3.91
CA ILE A 49 -2.77 8.21 4.54
C ILE A 49 -3.43 9.37 5.29
N GLN A 50 -4.38 10.09 4.69
CA GLN A 50 -5.06 11.20 5.37
C GLN A 50 -5.80 10.73 6.63
N LYS A 51 -6.50 9.58 6.57
CA LYS A 51 -7.19 8.98 7.72
C LYS A 51 -6.20 8.58 8.84
N LEU A 52 -5.06 8.00 8.49
CA LEU A 52 -4.00 7.63 9.45
C LEU A 52 -3.35 8.87 10.07
N ARG A 53 -3.09 9.91 9.28
CA ARG A 53 -2.49 11.17 9.77
C ARG A 53 -3.41 11.92 10.73
N ALA A 54 -4.73 11.86 10.50
CA ALA A 54 -5.71 12.37 11.45
C ALA A 54 -5.68 11.65 12.81
N ARG A 55 -5.02 10.48 12.89
CA ARG A 55 -4.85 9.65 14.09
C ARG A 55 -3.36 9.54 14.51
N ASN A 56 -2.61 10.61 14.26
CA ASN A 56 -1.20 10.79 14.68
C ASN A 56 -0.15 9.97 13.92
N ALA A 57 -0.47 9.31 12.80
CA ALA A 57 0.59 8.77 11.94
C ALA A 57 1.36 9.90 11.24
N GLU A 58 2.69 9.79 11.17
CA GLU A 58 3.52 10.70 10.37
C GLU A 58 3.85 10.08 9.02
N PHE A 59 4.14 10.90 8.00
CA PHE A 59 4.52 10.37 6.67
C PHE A 59 5.71 9.41 6.74
N LYS A 60 6.72 9.71 7.56
CA LYS A 60 7.90 8.84 7.76
C LYS A 60 7.55 7.43 8.28
N ASP A 61 6.39 7.27 8.93
CA ASP A 61 5.94 6.01 9.51
C ASP A 61 5.18 5.13 8.50
N ILE A 62 4.98 5.63 7.28
CA ILE A 62 4.21 4.96 6.22
C ILE A 62 5.12 4.67 5.03
N PHE A 63 5.15 3.41 4.61
CA PHE A 63 5.71 2.98 3.33
C PHE A 63 4.63 2.61 2.34
N ILE A 64 4.81 3.01 1.09
CA ILE A 64 4.06 2.52 -0.07
C ILE A 64 4.95 1.57 -0.84
N ILE A 65 4.64 0.29 -0.76
CA ILE A 65 5.38 -0.78 -1.42
C ILE A 65 4.55 -1.31 -2.57
N THR A 66 5.19 -1.64 -3.68
CA THR A 66 4.52 -2.26 -4.83
C THR A 66 5.43 -3.26 -5.54
N PRO A 67 4.88 -4.27 -6.26
CA PRO A 67 5.72 -5.13 -7.08
C PRO A 67 6.29 -4.42 -8.33
N PHE A 68 5.71 -3.30 -8.75
CA PHE A 68 5.94 -2.75 -10.09
C PHE A 68 6.45 -1.31 -10.06
N THR A 69 7.48 -1.04 -10.87
CA THR A 69 8.06 0.31 -10.99
C THR A 69 7.06 1.32 -11.55
N SER A 70 6.20 0.91 -12.48
CA SER A 70 5.14 1.76 -13.04
C SER A 70 4.12 2.18 -12.00
N VAL A 71 3.74 1.29 -11.08
CA VAL A 71 2.82 1.61 -9.96
C VAL A 71 3.47 2.60 -9.00
N ALA A 72 4.74 2.39 -8.66
CA ALA A 72 5.47 3.31 -7.77
C ALA A 72 5.59 4.70 -8.41
N HIS A 73 5.91 4.74 -9.71
CA HIS A 73 6.01 5.98 -10.47
C HIS A 73 4.66 6.70 -10.56
N GLY A 74 3.61 5.99 -10.96
CA GLY A 74 2.25 6.54 -11.09
C GLY A 74 1.74 7.13 -9.77
N PHE A 75 1.98 6.46 -8.64
CA PHE A 75 1.58 7.00 -7.34
C PHE A 75 2.43 8.21 -6.91
N LYS A 76 3.73 8.26 -7.20
CA LYS A 76 4.54 9.47 -6.98
C LYS A 76 4.01 10.63 -7.80
N THR A 77 3.72 10.41 -9.09
CA THR A 77 3.16 11.44 -9.97
C THR A 77 1.80 11.91 -9.46
N TYR A 78 0.94 10.99 -9.01
CA TYR A 78 -0.34 11.34 -8.39
C TYR A 78 -0.16 12.22 -7.16
N MET A 79 0.68 11.83 -6.20
CA MET A 79 0.99 12.63 -5.00
C MET A 79 1.62 14.00 -5.33
N GLN A 80 2.37 14.11 -6.44
CA GLN A 80 2.94 15.38 -6.90
C GLN A 80 1.90 16.28 -7.60
N SER A 81 0.84 15.70 -8.16
CA SER A 81 -0.22 16.44 -8.84
C SER A 81 -1.23 17.07 -7.88
N ILE A 82 -1.35 16.52 -6.67
CA ILE A 82 -2.20 17.07 -5.60
C ILE A 82 -1.50 18.29 -5.00
N SER A 83 -2.25 19.35 -4.74
CA SER A 83 -1.74 20.56 -4.12
C SER A 83 -1.32 20.33 -2.66
N ASP A 84 -0.33 21.11 -2.19
CA ASP A 84 0.31 20.85 -0.90
C ASP A 84 -0.61 21.08 0.30
N ASP A 85 -1.60 21.96 0.15
CA ASP A 85 -2.67 22.23 1.09
C ASP A 85 -3.63 21.04 1.23
N ILE A 86 -3.96 20.35 0.14
CA ILE A 86 -4.83 19.16 0.17
C ILE A 86 -4.14 17.99 0.87
N VAL A 87 -2.86 17.78 0.57
CA VAL A 87 -2.08 16.74 1.27
C VAL A 87 -1.78 17.15 2.72
N ASN A 88 -1.82 18.45 3.02
CA ASN A 88 -1.47 19.04 4.30
C ASN A 88 -0.02 18.69 4.69
N TRP A 89 0.92 18.98 3.78
CA TRP A 89 2.35 18.82 4.05
C TRP A 89 2.82 19.82 5.11
N THR A 90 3.67 19.37 6.02
CA THR A 90 4.37 20.18 7.00
C THR A 90 5.88 20.10 6.78
N ASP A 91 6.63 21.05 7.32
CA ASP A 91 8.10 21.04 7.23
C ASP A 91 8.73 19.75 7.80
N LYS A 92 8.06 19.12 8.76
CA LYS A 92 8.50 17.86 9.38
C LYS A 92 8.36 16.65 8.46
N ASP A 93 7.45 16.71 7.48
CA ASP A 93 7.13 15.56 6.63
C ASP A 93 8.22 15.27 5.58
N ASN A 94 9.13 16.22 5.32
CA ASN A 94 10.18 16.11 4.31
C ASN A 94 9.63 15.54 2.98
N LYS A 95 8.68 16.25 2.36
CA LYS A 95 7.95 15.82 1.17
C LYS A 95 8.84 15.17 0.10
N SER A 96 9.95 15.83 -0.26
CA SER A 96 10.85 15.34 -1.31
C SER A 96 11.55 14.04 -0.90
N GLY A 97 11.98 13.92 0.35
CA GLY A 97 12.52 12.70 0.92
C GLY A 97 11.50 11.57 0.96
N TRP A 98 10.29 11.83 1.45
CA TRP A 98 9.23 10.83 1.53
C TRP A 98 8.85 10.29 0.14
N LEU A 99 8.61 11.18 -0.84
CA LEU A 99 8.30 10.77 -2.21
C LEU A 99 9.42 9.92 -2.83
N LYS A 100 10.67 10.17 -2.45
CA LYS A 100 11.84 9.43 -2.96
C LYS A 100 11.98 8.07 -2.27
N ASP A 101 11.97 8.04 -0.94
CA ASP A 101 12.48 6.94 -0.13
C ASP A 101 11.37 6.08 0.50
N ASN A 102 10.13 6.57 0.58
CA ASN A 102 8.99 5.89 1.20
C ASN A 102 7.96 5.36 0.18
N ILE A 103 8.16 5.61 -1.11
CA ILE A 103 7.37 5.01 -2.21
C ILE A 103 8.32 4.26 -3.13
N GLY A 104 8.09 2.96 -3.33
CA GLY A 104 8.98 2.19 -4.19
C GLY A 104 8.61 0.73 -4.39
N THR A 105 9.48 0.02 -5.08
CA THR A 105 9.36 -1.44 -5.19
C THR A 105 9.93 -2.12 -3.96
N VAL A 106 9.73 -3.43 -3.82
CA VAL A 106 10.33 -4.22 -2.74
C VAL A 106 11.85 -4.01 -2.57
N HIS A 107 12.58 -3.70 -3.66
CA HIS A 107 14.01 -3.43 -3.62
C HIS A 107 14.36 -2.11 -2.92
N THR A 108 13.46 -1.13 -2.90
CA THR A 108 13.66 0.19 -2.26
C THR A 108 13.73 0.08 -0.73
N PHE A 109 13.15 -0.97 -0.16
CA PHE A 109 12.91 -1.11 1.28
C PHE A 109 13.74 -2.21 1.95
N GLN A 110 14.72 -2.78 1.26
CA GLN A 110 15.56 -3.82 1.85
C GLN A 110 16.30 -3.27 3.08
N GLY A 111 16.06 -3.89 4.24
CA GLY A 111 16.66 -3.47 5.52
C GLY A 111 16.03 -2.23 6.17
N LYS A 112 14.97 -1.67 5.58
CA LYS A 112 14.14 -0.59 6.19
C LYS A 112 12.90 -1.19 6.82
N GLU A 113 12.25 -0.49 7.72
CA GLU A 113 10.95 -0.86 8.31
C GLU A 113 10.16 0.41 8.64
N ALA A 114 8.84 0.32 8.64
CA ALA A 114 7.92 1.41 8.97
C ALA A 114 6.77 0.89 9.84
N LYS A 115 6.09 1.77 10.59
CA LYS A 115 4.95 1.36 11.41
C LYS A 115 3.82 0.79 10.52
N VAL A 116 3.55 1.46 9.40
CA VAL A 116 2.54 1.06 8.42
C VAL A 116 3.18 0.76 7.07
N VAL A 117 2.75 -0.33 6.44
CA VAL A 117 2.97 -0.60 5.03
C VAL A 117 1.64 -0.61 4.30
N ILE A 118 1.56 0.13 3.20
CA ILE A 118 0.50 0.00 2.22
C ILE A 118 1.09 -0.70 1.00
N TYR A 119 0.68 -1.94 0.77
CA TYR A 119 1.12 -2.76 -0.35
C TYR A 119 0.14 -2.63 -1.52
N MET A 120 0.49 -1.75 -2.47
CA MET A 120 -0.33 -1.41 -3.63
C MET A 120 0.03 -2.30 -4.82
N LEU A 121 -0.90 -3.17 -5.19
CA LEU A 121 -0.62 -4.27 -6.12
C LEU A 121 -0.62 -3.85 -7.59
N GLY A 122 -1.40 -2.83 -7.95
CA GLY A 122 -1.68 -2.47 -9.34
C GLY A 122 -2.37 -3.60 -10.10
N CYS A 123 -2.10 -3.66 -11.40
CA CYS A 123 -2.59 -4.66 -12.38
C CYS A 123 -4.11 -4.67 -12.57
N GLN A 124 -4.53 -4.42 -13.81
CA GLN A 124 -5.94 -4.54 -14.19
C GLN A 124 -6.37 -6.01 -14.22
N SER A 125 -7.62 -6.25 -13.82
CA SER A 125 -8.19 -7.60 -13.70
C SER A 125 -8.88 -8.10 -14.97
N ASP A 126 -8.73 -7.39 -16.09
CA ASP A 126 -9.30 -7.70 -17.40
C ASP A 126 -8.60 -8.87 -18.14
N GLY A 127 -7.56 -9.44 -17.53
CA GLY A 127 -6.77 -10.54 -18.07
C GLY A 127 -5.46 -10.12 -18.74
N THR A 128 -5.32 -8.85 -19.13
CA THR A 128 -4.11 -8.33 -19.78
C THR A 128 -2.88 -8.39 -18.87
N ALA A 129 -3.11 -8.29 -17.55
CA ALA A 129 -2.06 -8.31 -16.55
C ALA A 129 -1.81 -9.67 -15.88
N ASN A 130 -2.46 -10.75 -16.30
CA ASN A 130 -2.36 -12.07 -15.65
C ASN A 130 -0.91 -12.57 -15.51
N GLY A 131 -0.07 -12.34 -16.53
CA GLY A 131 1.34 -12.71 -16.48
C GLY A 131 2.13 -11.96 -15.39
N ALA A 132 1.83 -10.68 -15.18
CA ALA A 132 2.48 -9.87 -14.14
C ALA A 132 1.99 -10.26 -12.75
N ILE A 133 0.70 -10.55 -12.58
CA ILE A 133 0.14 -11.07 -11.32
C ILE A 133 0.82 -12.39 -10.93
N LYS A 134 0.99 -13.31 -11.88
CA LYS A 134 1.69 -14.60 -11.67
C LYS A 134 3.18 -14.45 -11.40
N TRP A 135 3.81 -13.41 -11.94
CA TRP A 135 5.25 -13.14 -11.77
C TRP A 135 5.61 -12.75 -10.33
N VAL A 136 4.69 -12.11 -9.59
CA VAL A 136 4.92 -11.73 -8.19
C VAL A 136 5.15 -13.00 -7.35
N ASN A 137 6.35 -13.13 -6.81
CA ASN A 137 6.77 -14.33 -6.08
C ASN A 137 6.70 -14.12 -4.55
N ALA A 138 6.96 -15.20 -3.81
CA ALA A 138 6.94 -15.18 -2.34
C ALA A 138 7.92 -14.16 -1.74
N ASN A 139 9.09 -13.94 -2.36
CA ASN A 139 10.05 -12.96 -1.87
C ASN A 139 9.49 -11.53 -1.95
N ASN A 140 8.78 -11.20 -3.03
CA ASN A 140 8.14 -9.88 -3.18
C ASN A 140 7.10 -9.64 -2.06
N VAL A 141 6.23 -10.62 -1.84
CA VAL A 141 5.19 -10.56 -0.79
C VAL A 141 5.83 -10.51 0.60
N ASN A 142 6.80 -11.38 0.88
CA ASN A 142 7.48 -11.43 2.18
C ASN A 142 8.20 -10.11 2.50
N VAL A 143 8.86 -9.49 1.53
CA VAL A 143 9.47 -8.18 1.75
C VAL A 143 8.40 -7.18 2.16
N ALA A 144 7.33 -7.02 1.39
CA ALA A 144 6.26 -6.07 1.71
C ALA A 144 5.68 -6.29 3.12
N PHE A 145 5.34 -7.53 3.47
CA PHE A 145 4.75 -7.86 4.77
C PHE A 145 5.72 -7.66 5.94
N THR A 146 6.98 -8.04 5.79
CA THR A 146 7.97 -7.90 6.87
C THR A 146 8.50 -6.48 7.03
N ARG A 147 8.11 -5.53 6.17
CA ARG A 147 8.46 -4.11 6.35
C ARG A 147 7.55 -3.41 7.36
N ALA A 148 6.37 -3.96 7.63
CA ALA A 148 5.41 -3.41 8.58
C ALA A 148 5.78 -3.82 10.01
N LYS A 149 5.87 -2.85 10.91
CA LYS A 149 6.02 -3.10 12.35
C LYS A 149 4.67 -3.28 13.06
N GLU A 150 3.63 -2.60 12.60
CA GLU A 150 2.33 -2.58 13.25
C GLU A 150 1.22 -3.01 12.28
N TYR A 151 1.05 -2.34 11.14
CA TYR A 151 -0.07 -2.58 10.23
C TYR A 151 0.34 -2.76 8.77
N ILE A 152 -0.32 -3.68 8.08
CA ILE A 152 -0.25 -3.83 6.64
C ILE A 152 -1.63 -3.70 5.99
N TYR A 153 -1.72 -2.82 4.99
CA TYR A 153 -2.89 -2.65 4.15
C TYR A 153 -2.55 -3.10 2.74
N VAL A 154 -3.25 -4.09 2.20
CA VAL A 154 -3.08 -4.53 0.82
C VAL A 154 -4.14 -3.89 -0.05
N ILE A 155 -3.78 -3.31 -1.18
CA ILE A 155 -4.73 -2.66 -2.11
C ILE A 155 -4.68 -3.35 -3.46
N GLY A 156 -5.81 -3.88 -3.92
CA GLY A 156 -5.93 -4.55 -5.20
C GLY A 156 -7.20 -5.37 -5.35
N ASP A 157 -7.45 -5.93 -6.53
CA ASP A 157 -8.53 -6.90 -6.74
C ASP A 157 -8.21 -8.22 -6.03
N ALA A 158 -8.80 -8.39 -4.85
CA ALA A 158 -8.52 -9.53 -3.99
C ALA A 158 -8.85 -10.87 -4.67
N ILE A 159 -9.92 -10.92 -5.46
CA ILE A 159 -10.35 -12.14 -6.14
C ILE A 159 -9.35 -12.49 -7.22
N LYS A 160 -8.99 -11.54 -8.09
CA LYS A 160 -8.08 -11.79 -9.21
C LYS A 160 -6.67 -12.16 -8.75
N TRP A 161 -6.17 -11.47 -7.72
CA TRP A 161 -4.86 -11.75 -7.15
C TRP A 161 -4.82 -13.10 -6.45
N ALA A 162 -5.85 -13.49 -5.70
CA ALA A 162 -5.92 -14.80 -5.07
C ALA A 162 -6.10 -15.94 -6.08
N GLU A 163 -6.85 -15.72 -7.17
CA GLU A 163 -7.02 -16.70 -8.26
C GLU A 163 -5.68 -17.05 -8.91
N LEU A 164 -4.86 -16.04 -9.18
CA LEU A 164 -3.67 -16.20 -10.03
C LEU A 164 -2.35 -16.29 -9.24
N ASN A 165 -2.35 -15.93 -7.96
CA ASN A 165 -1.14 -15.89 -7.14
C ASN A 165 -1.33 -16.61 -5.80
N LYS A 166 -0.75 -17.81 -5.68
CA LYS A 166 -0.85 -18.63 -4.46
C LYS A 166 -0.35 -17.93 -3.19
N ASN A 167 0.60 -17.00 -3.29
CA ASN A 167 1.13 -16.29 -2.13
C ASN A 167 0.09 -15.29 -1.61
N LEU A 168 -0.58 -14.55 -2.52
CA LEU A 168 -1.65 -13.65 -2.11
C LEU A 168 -2.97 -14.35 -1.78
N ALA A 169 -3.22 -15.52 -2.37
CA ALA A 169 -4.29 -16.41 -1.93
C ALA A 169 -4.11 -16.84 -0.47
N PHE A 170 -2.87 -17.07 -0.03
CA PHE A 170 -2.56 -17.37 1.36
C PHE A 170 -2.77 -16.15 2.25
N THR A 171 -2.26 -14.97 1.87
CA THR A 171 -2.41 -13.75 2.69
C THR A 171 -3.87 -13.34 2.87
N GLN A 172 -4.70 -13.49 1.84
CA GLN A 172 -6.13 -13.16 1.89
C GLN A 172 -6.89 -13.96 2.97
N ARG A 173 -6.40 -15.14 3.38
CA ARG A 173 -7.00 -15.92 4.48
C ARG A 173 -6.89 -15.26 5.85
N TYR A 174 -5.94 -14.33 6.00
CA TYR A 174 -5.62 -13.68 7.27
C TYR A 174 -5.91 -12.18 7.26
N LEU A 175 -6.19 -11.62 6.09
CA LEU A 175 -6.54 -10.21 5.95
C LEU A 175 -8.04 -10.09 5.66
N PRO A 176 -8.86 -9.56 6.59
CA PRO A 176 -10.25 -9.25 6.29
C PRO A 176 -10.34 -8.28 5.10
N ILE A 177 -11.41 -8.42 4.32
CA ILE A 177 -11.62 -7.61 3.12
C ILE A 177 -12.59 -6.48 3.45
N TYR A 178 -12.18 -5.27 3.11
CA TYR A 178 -12.95 -4.05 3.30
C TYR A 178 -12.91 -3.19 2.03
N THR A 179 -13.89 -2.30 1.90
CA THR A 179 -13.76 -1.12 1.05
C THR A 179 -13.11 0.01 1.85
N LEU A 180 -12.70 1.09 1.19
CA LEU A 180 -12.17 2.25 1.89
C LEU A 180 -13.23 2.95 2.77
N GLU A 181 -14.52 2.81 2.46
CA GLU A 181 -15.62 3.39 3.24
C GLU A 181 -15.79 2.70 4.60
N ASP A 182 -15.40 1.42 4.69
CA ASP A 182 -15.46 0.65 5.93
C ASP A 182 -14.35 1.02 6.93
N ILE A 183 -13.33 1.79 6.49
CA ILE A 183 -12.09 2.13 7.22
C ILE A 183 -12.15 3.55 7.76
#